data_AF-A0A1F9AAV2-F1
#
_entry.id   AF-A0A1F9AAV2-F1
#
_cell.length_a   1.000
_cell.length_b   1.000
_cell.length_c   1.000
_cell.angle_alpha   90.00
_cell.angle_beta   90.00
_cell.angle_gamma   90.00
#
_symmetry.space_group_name_H-M   'P 1'
#
loop_
_entity.id
_entity.type
_entity.pdbx_description
1 polymer ?
#
loop_
_entity_poly.entity_id
_entity_poly.type
_entity_poly.pdbx_seq_one_letter_code
_entity_poly.pdbx_strand_id
1 'polypeptide(L)'
;MFWGKKSAKEEGKLSGPREIPGPVQNYLVAEKKMDLDLVKLLKAVDRKSTTGATLNIRVFDNSEAIAKKVQVKDYTSLEECPDLIIYEGWFDQGAKQVKLEEKKKANWDTPILTQDEIQHKIEALKEPGDTVFFYTARGGKHGGPLGMGASVIELNPNYPGKKQKKYILYTADVIDMQPVGKGDKLFDSDKPKDIARWVKDAHHKRMY
;
A
#
# COMPACT_ATOMS: atom_id res chain seq x y z
N MET A 1 -41.19 -33.74 12.46
CA MET A 1 -41.53 -33.41 11.07
C MET A 1 -40.45 -32.49 10.52
N PHE A 2 -39.73 -33.00 9.53
CA PHE A 2 -38.67 -32.30 8.81
C PHE A 2 -39.29 -31.21 7.94
N TRP A 3 -38.87 -29.96 8.14
CA TRP A 3 -39.16 -28.89 7.19
C TRP A 3 -37.90 -28.57 6.40
N GLY A 4 -37.89 -29.04 5.15
CA GLY A 4 -36.82 -28.82 4.20
C GLY A 4 -36.72 -27.36 3.79
N LYS A 5 -35.55 -26.76 4.01
CA LYS A 5 -35.14 -25.57 3.26
C LYS A 5 -34.62 -26.03 1.90
N LYS A 6 -35.30 -25.54 0.86
CA LYS A 6 -34.90 -25.66 -0.55
C LYS A 6 -33.47 -25.16 -0.72
N SER A 7 -32.65 -26.00 -1.33
CA SER A 7 -31.36 -25.71 -1.91
C SER A 7 -31.52 -24.67 -3.03
N ALA A 8 -31.26 -23.41 -2.71
CA ALA A 8 -30.85 -22.45 -3.72
C ALA A 8 -29.45 -22.89 -4.19
N LYS A 9 -29.33 -23.21 -5.48
CA LYS A 9 -28.03 -23.27 -6.17
C LYS A 9 -27.35 -21.91 -5.95
N GLU A 10 -26.42 -21.84 -5.01
CA GLU A 10 -25.48 -20.73 -4.91
C GLU A 10 -24.53 -20.82 -6.11
N GLU A 11 -24.91 -20.19 -7.22
CA GLU A 11 -23.95 -19.73 -8.20
C GLU A 11 -22.95 -18.85 -7.45
N GLY A 12 -21.71 -19.32 -7.40
CA GLY A 12 -20.72 -18.97 -6.39
C GLY A 12 -20.51 -17.47 -6.25
N LYS A 13 -20.98 -16.90 -5.14
CA LYS A 13 -20.67 -15.53 -4.73
C LYS A 13 -19.16 -15.41 -4.58
N LEU A 14 -18.51 -14.72 -5.52
CA LEU A 14 -17.09 -14.43 -5.41
C LEU A 14 -16.87 -13.62 -4.13
N SER A 15 -15.93 -14.06 -3.29
CA SER A 15 -15.68 -13.35 -2.04
C SER A 15 -14.87 -12.10 -2.34
N GLY A 16 -15.29 -10.98 -1.75
CA GLY A 16 -14.50 -9.76 -1.79
C GLY A 16 -13.22 -9.85 -0.97
N PRO A 17 -12.42 -8.76 -0.97
CA PRO A 17 -11.13 -8.72 -0.30
C PRO A 17 -11.22 -9.16 1.15
N ARG A 18 -10.41 -10.15 1.51
CA ARG A 18 -10.33 -10.71 2.85
C ARG A 18 -8.89 -10.89 3.31
N GLU A 19 -8.71 -11.26 4.56
CA GLU A 19 -7.42 -11.69 5.07
C GLU A 19 -6.91 -12.91 4.28
N ILE A 20 -5.58 -12.97 4.11
CA ILE A 20 -4.95 -14.09 3.42
C ILE A 20 -5.23 -15.38 4.20
N PRO A 21 -5.63 -16.50 3.55
CA PRO A 21 -5.82 -17.77 4.25
C PRO A 21 -4.54 -18.26 4.95
N GLY A 22 -4.67 -18.87 6.13
CA GLY A 22 -3.53 -19.31 6.95
C GLY A 22 -2.46 -20.14 6.22
N PRO A 23 -2.81 -21.14 5.38
CA PRO A 23 -1.82 -21.89 4.59
C PRO A 23 -1.02 -20.99 3.65
N VAL A 24 -1.66 -19.99 3.05
CA VAL A 24 -1.05 -19.04 2.13
C VAL A 24 -0.17 -18.05 2.89
N GLN A 25 -0.60 -17.57 4.06
CA GLN A 25 0.25 -16.75 4.95
C GLN A 25 1.55 -17.48 5.31
N ASN A 26 1.43 -18.74 5.75
CA ASN A 26 2.57 -19.56 6.13
C ASN A 26 3.53 -19.77 4.94
N TYR A 27 2.99 -20.00 3.74
CA TYR A 27 3.80 -20.13 2.53
C TYR A 27 4.56 -18.83 2.20
N LEU A 28 3.90 -17.67 2.30
CA LEU A 28 4.55 -16.37 2.07
C LEU A 28 5.70 -16.11 3.05
N VAL A 29 5.53 -16.46 4.33
CA VAL A 29 6.58 -16.30 5.35
C VAL A 29 7.71 -17.32 5.17
N ALA A 30 7.38 -18.61 5.03
CA ALA A 30 8.36 -19.69 5.02
C ALA A 30 9.15 -19.76 3.70
N GLU A 31 8.45 -19.71 2.56
CA GLU A 31 9.02 -19.93 1.23
C GLU A 31 9.41 -18.63 0.55
N LYS A 32 8.58 -17.59 0.66
CA LYS A 32 8.85 -16.27 0.05
C LYS A 32 9.59 -15.30 0.97
N LYS A 33 9.91 -15.72 2.20
CA LYS A 33 10.64 -14.92 3.20
C LYS A 33 10.01 -13.54 3.47
N MET A 34 8.69 -13.43 3.29
CA MET A 34 7.98 -12.19 3.57
C MET A 34 7.85 -12.00 5.09
N ASP A 35 8.03 -10.77 5.54
CA ASP A 35 7.81 -10.39 6.94
C ASP A 35 6.35 -10.65 7.35
N LEU A 36 6.15 -11.25 8.52
CA LEU A 36 4.83 -11.63 9.02
C LEU A 36 3.89 -10.42 9.15
N ASP A 37 4.42 -9.27 9.56
CA ASP A 37 3.62 -8.07 9.72
C ASP A 37 3.20 -7.51 8.37
N LEU A 38 4.04 -7.62 7.33
CA LEU A 38 3.64 -7.27 5.95
C LEU A 38 2.54 -8.18 5.41
N VAL A 39 2.62 -9.49 5.66
CA VAL A 39 1.59 -10.46 5.23
C VAL A 39 0.20 -10.09 5.77
N LYS A 40 0.12 -9.60 7.01
CA LYS A 40 -1.16 -9.18 7.63
C LYS A 40 -1.79 -7.96 6.95
N LEU A 41 -0.99 -7.13 6.27
CA LEU A 41 -1.48 -5.90 5.63
C LEU A 41 -2.07 -6.17 4.26
N LEU A 42 -1.62 -7.25 3.63
CA LEU A 42 -2.08 -7.65 2.31
C LEU A 42 -3.49 -8.25 2.38
N LYS A 43 -4.22 -8.12 1.28
CA LYS A 43 -5.54 -8.71 1.10
C LYS A 43 -5.49 -9.78 0.03
N ALA A 44 -6.44 -10.71 0.12
CA ALA A 44 -6.64 -11.75 -0.85
C ALA A 44 -8.07 -11.74 -1.39
N VAL A 45 -8.20 -12.12 -2.64
CA VAL A 45 -9.45 -12.56 -3.26
C VAL A 45 -9.25 -13.96 -3.82
N ASP A 46 -10.26 -14.80 -3.69
CA ASP A 46 -10.23 -16.15 -4.26
C ASP A 46 -11.54 -16.56 -4.92
N ARG A 47 -11.42 -17.59 -5.75
CA ARG A 47 -12.52 -18.25 -6.43
C ARG A 47 -12.28 -19.75 -6.48
N LYS A 48 -13.36 -20.52 -6.58
CA LYS A 48 -13.26 -21.96 -6.86
C LYS A 48 -12.55 -22.20 -8.19
N SER A 49 -11.66 -23.17 -8.22
CA SER A 49 -11.07 -23.63 -9.47
C SER A 49 -12.13 -24.30 -10.34
N THR A 50 -11.97 -24.21 -11.65
CA THR A 50 -12.80 -24.91 -12.64
C THR A 50 -12.46 -26.39 -12.74
N THR A 51 -11.30 -26.81 -12.25
CA THR A 51 -10.71 -28.14 -12.50
C THR A 51 -10.54 -29.02 -11.25
N GLY A 52 -11.04 -28.61 -10.08
CA GLY A 52 -10.91 -29.43 -8.87
C GLY A 52 -11.34 -28.73 -7.58
N ALA A 53 -10.95 -29.33 -6.44
CA ALA A 53 -11.25 -28.85 -5.09
C ALA A 53 -10.36 -27.67 -4.62
N THR A 54 -9.49 -27.16 -5.50
CA THR A 54 -8.57 -26.06 -5.20
C THR A 54 -9.22 -24.69 -5.34
N LEU A 55 -8.66 -23.71 -4.65
CA LEU A 55 -9.07 -22.31 -4.74
C LEU A 55 -7.97 -21.52 -5.45
N ASN A 56 -8.34 -20.77 -6.48
CA ASN A 56 -7.45 -19.80 -7.11
C ASN A 56 -7.42 -18.54 -6.27
N ILE A 57 -6.25 -18.00 -5.99
CA ILE A 57 -6.05 -16.85 -5.10
C ILE A 57 -5.17 -15.77 -5.76
N ARG A 58 -5.50 -14.52 -5.49
CA ARG A 58 -4.68 -13.34 -5.81
C ARG A 58 -4.46 -12.53 -4.56
N VAL A 59 -3.21 -12.12 -4.33
CA VAL A 59 -2.78 -11.32 -3.20
C VAL A 59 -2.36 -9.94 -3.70
N PHE A 60 -2.84 -8.89 -3.04
CA PHE A 60 -2.59 -7.49 -3.42
C PHE A 60 -2.51 -6.58 -2.19
N ASP A 61 -1.99 -5.36 -2.38
CA ASP A 61 -2.06 -4.30 -1.37
C ASP A 61 -3.29 -3.41 -1.64
N ASN A 62 -4.21 -3.40 -0.67
CA ASN A 62 -5.43 -2.60 -0.79
C ASN A 62 -5.15 -1.08 -0.79
N SER A 63 -4.08 -0.64 -0.13
CA SER A 63 -3.71 0.78 -0.16
C SER A 63 -3.28 1.21 -1.56
N GLU A 64 -2.55 0.36 -2.28
CA GLU A 64 -2.17 0.62 -3.67
C GLU A 64 -3.39 0.61 -4.60
N ALA A 65 -4.33 -0.32 -4.41
CA ALA A 65 -5.57 -0.34 -5.19
C ALA A 65 -6.36 0.98 -5.05
N ILE A 66 -6.48 1.50 -3.83
CA ILE A 66 -7.14 2.79 -3.58
C ILE A 66 -6.39 3.94 -4.27
N ALA A 67 -5.04 3.95 -4.19
CA ALA A 67 -4.22 4.96 -4.87
C ALA A 67 -4.45 4.96 -6.40
N LYS A 68 -4.58 3.78 -7.00
CA LYS A 68 -4.93 3.62 -8.43
C LYS A 68 -6.42 3.84 -8.73
N LYS A 69 -7.24 4.20 -7.73
CA LYS A 69 -8.71 4.37 -7.82
C LYS A 69 -9.43 3.10 -8.28
N VAL A 70 -8.86 1.94 -7.98
CA VAL A 70 -9.42 0.62 -8.30
C VAL A 70 -10.16 0.08 -7.09
N GLN A 71 -11.45 -0.18 -7.27
CA GLN A 71 -12.24 -0.88 -6.26
C GLN A 71 -12.19 -2.39 -6.52
N VAL A 72 -11.38 -3.12 -5.73
CA VAL A 72 -11.33 -4.58 -5.81
C VAL A 72 -12.59 -5.16 -5.13
N LYS A 73 -13.51 -5.70 -5.92
CA LYS A 73 -14.76 -6.30 -5.41
C LYS A 73 -14.65 -7.80 -5.25
N ASP A 74 -13.88 -8.45 -6.11
CA ASP A 74 -13.73 -9.89 -6.18
C ASP A 74 -12.47 -10.29 -6.98
N TYR A 75 -12.32 -11.59 -7.22
CA TYR A 75 -11.22 -12.16 -8.00
C TYR A 75 -11.10 -11.56 -9.41
N THR A 76 -12.22 -11.30 -10.10
CA THR A 76 -12.25 -10.81 -11.48
C THR A 76 -11.92 -9.33 -11.59
N SER A 77 -12.12 -8.56 -10.52
CA SER A 77 -11.75 -7.14 -10.47
C SER A 77 -10.26 -6.88 -10.75
N LEU A 78 -9.41 -7.88 -10.53
CA LEU A 78 -7.97 -7.80 -10.79
C LEU A 78 -7.56 -8.25 -12.20
N GLU A 79 -8.50 -8.73 -13.03
CA GLU A 79 -8.21 -9.06 -14.44
C GLU A 79 -7.98 -7.78 -15.27
N GLU A 80 -8.68 -6.70 -14.93
CA GLU A 80 -8.51 -5.37 -15.56
C GLU A 80 -7.30 -4.60 -15.02
N CYS A 81 -6.78 -4.99 -13.85
CA CYS A 81 -5.64 -4.34 -13.18
C CYS A 81 -4.63 -5.38 -12.66
N PRO A 82 -3.98 -6.14 -13.57
CA PRO A 82 -3.06 -7.21 -13.17
C PRO A 82 -1.79 -6.69 -12.47
N ASP A 83 -1.48 -5.41 -12.65
CA ASP A 83 -0.37 -4.69 -12.01
C ASP A 83 -0.55 -4.46 -10.49
N LEU A 84 -1.75 -4.69 -9.95
CA LEU A 84 -2.02 -4.72 -8.51
C LEU A 84 -1.72 -6.08 -7.89
N ILE A 85 -1.57 -7.13 -8.69
CA ILE A 85 -1.35 -8.48 -8.20
C ILE A 85 0.11 -8.65 -7.79
N ILE A 86 0.35 -8.92 -6.50
CA ILE A 86 1.69 -9.21 -5.96
C ILE A 86 1.98 -10.70 -6.15
N TYR A 87 1.03 -11.55 -5.75
CA TYR A 87 1.10 -12.99 -5.95
C TYR A 87 -0.20 -13.54 -6.55
N GLU A 88 -0.06 -14.53 -7.42
CA GLU A 88 -1.18 -15.26 -7.99
C GLU A 88 -0.89 -16.76 -7.97
N GLY A 89 -1.93 -17.56 -7.76
CA GLY A 89 -1.83 -19.00 -7.92
C GLY A 89 -3.02 -19.72 -7.31
N TRP A 90 -2.75 -20.86 -6.68
CA TRP A 90 -3.80 -21.70 -6.09
C TRP A 90 -3.36 -22.31 -4.76
N PHE A 91 -4.36 -22.68 -3.96
CA PHE A 91 -4.15 -23.47 -2.76
C PHE A 91 -5.22 -24.54 -2.58
N ASP A 92 -4.83 -25.61 -1.88
CA ASP A 92 -5.72 -26.66 -1.40
C ASP A 92 -5.70 -26.65 0.12
N GLN A 93 -6.85 -26.38 0.74
CA GLN A 93 -6.97 -26.33 2.20
C GLN A 93 -6.85 -27.71 2.85
N GLY A 94 -7.35 -28.76 2.20
CA GLY A 94 -7.31 -30.13 2.72
C GLY A 94 -5.93 -30.75 2.62
N ALA A 95 -5.28 -30.61 1.45
CA ALA A 95 -3.92 -31.10 1.22
C ALA A 95 -2.83 -30.17 1.79
N LYS A 96 -3.22 -28.97 2.27
CA LYS A 96 -2.30 -27.90 2.73
C LYS A 96 -1.22 -27.56 1.68
N GLN A 97 -1.57 -27.64 0.41
CA GLN A 97 -0.66 -27.32 -0.70
C GLN A 97 -0.92 -25.90 -1.18
N VAL A 98 0.16 -25.16 -1.44
CA VAL A 98 0.11 -23.79 -1.94
C VAL A 98 1.12 -23.66 -3.06
N LYS A 99 0.69 -23.07 -4.18
CA LYS A 99 1.57 -22.69 -5.28
C LYS A 99 1.26 -21.26 -5.68
N LEU A 100 2.21 -20.36 -5.43
CA LEU A 100 2.11 -18.95 -5.81
C LEU A 100 3.27 -18.55 -6.72
N GLU A 101 2.93 -17.78 -7.75
CA GLU A 101 3.84 -17.06 -8.61
C GLU A 101 3.88 -15.59 -8.17
N GLU A 102 5.08 -15.01 -8.10
CA GLU A 102 5.25 -13.57 -7.86
C GLU A 102 5.02 -12.84 -9.18
N LYS A 103 4.00 -11.98 -9.21
CA LYS A 103 3.65 -11.16 -10.39
C LYS A 103 4.27 -9.78 -10.31
N LYS A 104 4.43 -9.27 -9.10
CA LYS A 104 5.03 -7.97 -8.82
C LYS A 104 5.84 -8.02 -7.54
N LYS A 105 7.09 -7.59 -7.65
CA LYS A 105 7.93 -7.36 -6.47
C LYS A 105 7.50 -6.07 -5.80
N ALA A 106 6.90 -6.20 -4.63
CA ALA A 106 6.54 -5.03 -3.84
C ALA A 106 7.77 -4.54 -3.04
N ASN A 107 8.10 -3.25 -3.18
CA ASN A 107 9.33 -2.68 -2.63
C ASN A 107 9.12 -2.21 -1.19
N TRP A 108 9.11 -3.16 -0.25
CA TRP A 108 8.82 -2.88 1.17
C TRP A 108 10.03 -2.44 2.00
N ASP A 109 11.25 -2.57 1.47
CA ASP A 109 12.50 -2.27 2.17
C ASP A 109 12.86 -0.78 2.13
N THR A 110 11.87 0.07 2.36
CA THR A 110 12.09 1.52 2.42
C THR A 110 12.91 1.86 3.66
N PRO A 111 14.07 2.54 3.51
CA PRO A 111 14.86 3.01 4.65
C PRO A 111 14.04 3.96 5.51
N ILE A 112 14.05 3.73 6.83
CA ILE A 112 13.41 4.62 7.80
C ILE A 112 14.43 5.66 8.24
N LEU A 113 14.25 6.88 7.75
CA LEU A 113 15.10 8.02 8.05
C LEU A 113 14.85 8.55 9.47
N THR A 114 15.90 9.08 10.07
CA THR A 114 15.86 9.89 11.30
C THR A 114 15.29 11.27 11.04
N GLN A 115 14.89 11.97 12.11
CA GLN A 115 14.39 13.34 11.99
C GLN A 115 15.46 14.27 11.39
N ASP A 116 16.72 14.10 11.77
CA ASP A 116 17.83 14.94 11.32
C ASP A 116 18.13 14.72 9.83
N GLU A 117 18.06 13.48 9.34
CA GLU A 117 18.21 13.19 7.90
C GLU A 117 17.06 13.78 7.08
N ILE A 118 15.83 13.70 7.59
CA ILE A 118 14.66 14.32 6.95
C ILE A 118 14.84 15.84 6.93
N GLN A 119 15.23 16.45 8.05
CA GLN A 119 15.46 17.88 8.15
C GLN A 119 16.55 18.34 7.16
N HIS A 120 17.68 17.63 7.12
CA HIS A 120 18.78 17.93 6.21
C HIS A 120 18.33 17.89 4.75
N LYS A 121 17.51 16.89 4.37
CA LYS A 121 16.95 16.80 3.02
C LYS A 121 15.99 17.94 2.68
N ILE A 122 15.21 18.42 3.64
CA ILE A 122 14.34 19.60 3.45
C ILE A 122 15.17 20.87 3.30
N GLU A 123 16.19 21.06 4.13
CA GLU A 123 17.07 22.24 4.09
C GLU A 123 17.91 22.32 2.80
N ALA A 124 18.18 21.16 2.19
CA ALA A 124 18.89 21.04 0.93
C ALA A 124 18.12 21.57 -0.30
N LEU A 125 16.81 21.83 -0.20
CA LEU A 125 16.03 22.47 -1.27
C LEU A 125 16.53 23.90 -1.50
N LYS A 126 16.85 24.29 -2.73
CA LYS A 126 17.52 25.57 -3.02
C LYS A 126 16.63 26.54 -3.79
N GLU A 127 15.94 26.03 -4.79
CA GLU A 127 15.19 26.83 -5.75
C GLU A 127 13.70 26.83 -5.41
N PRO A 128 12.99 27.97 -5.54
CA PRO A 128 11.55 28.00 -5.33
C PRO A 128 10.85 27.01 -6.27
N GLY A 129 10.01 26.13 -5.71
CA GLY A 129 9.40 25.01 -6.43
C GLY A 129 10.15 23.67 -6.29
N ASP A 130 11.37 23.66 -5.73
CA ASP A 130 12.08 22.41 -5.41
C ASP A 130 11.24 21.53 -4.48
N THR A 131 11.28 20.23 -4.73
CA THR A 131 10.54 19.25 -3.92
C THR A 131 11.42 18.12 -3.40
N VAL A 132 11.07 17.62 -2.23
CA VAL A 132 11.53 16.33 -1.71
C VAL A 132 10.33 15.58 -1.15
N PHE A 133 10.32 14.26 -1.21
CA PHE A 133 9.26 13.47 -0.61
C PHE A 133 9.76 12.33 0.27
N PHE A 134 8.87 11.88 1.15
CA PHE A 134 9.11 10.79 2.09
C PHE A 134 7.86 9.93 2.16
N TYR A 135 8.02 8.61 2.10
CA TYR A 135 6.90 7.70 2.28
C TYR A 135 6.37 7.79 3.71
N THR A 136 5.06 7.56 3.88
CA THR A 136 4.40 7.66 5.19
C THR A 136 3.51 6.46 5.45
N ALA A 137 3.42 6.06 6.71
CA ALA A 137 2.61 4.94 7.20
C ALA A 137 1.35 5.35 7.96
N ARG A 138 1.16 6.66 8.18
CA ARG A 138 -0.01 7.22 8.84
C ARG A 138 -0.32 8.60 8.26
N GLY A 139 -1.53 9.08 8.53
CA GLY A 139 -2.03 10.35 8.01
C GLY A 139 -2.93 10.14 6.80
N GLY A 140 -3.05 11.17 5.95
CA GLY A 140 -3.83 11.09 4.72
C GLY A 140 -3.04 10.54 3.52
N LYS A 141 -3.80 9.91 2.61
CA LYS A 141 -3.49 9.39 1.26
C LYS A 141 -2.87 7.99 1.16
N HIS A 142 -3.00 7.39 -0.02
CA HIS A 142 -2.96 5.94 -0.23
C HIS A 142 -1.73 5.49 -1.02
N GLY A 143 -1.41 4.20 -0.93
CA GLY A 143 -0.32 3.54 -1.66
C GLY A 143 1.05 3.73 -1.02
N GLY A 144 2.08 3.54 -1.83
CA GLY A 144 3.50 3.67 -1.45
C GLY A 144 3.99 2.55 -0.53
N PRO A 145 5.30 2.36 -0.37
CA PRO A 145 5.88 1.24 0.38
C PRO A 145 5.56 1.30 1.88
N LEU A 146 5.37 2.48 2.45
CA LEU A 146 4.93 2.64 3.84
C LEU A 146 3.41 2.74 3.99
N GLY A 147 2.64 2.70 2.91
CA GLY A 147 1.22 2.34 2.94
C GLY A 147 0.21 3.44 3.12
N MET A 148 0.64 4.64 3.43
CA MET A 148 -0.20 5.82 3.41
C MET A 148 0.47 6.92 2.59
N GLY A 149 0.79 6.59 1.34
CA GLY A 149 1.29 7.53 0.34
C GLY A 149 2.65 8.13 0.70
N ALA A 150 2.79 9.43 0.41
CA ALA A 150 3.99 10.20 0.71
C ALA A 150 3.67 11.61 1.19
N SER A 151 4.58 12.13 2.00
CA SER A 151 4.73 13.54 2.32
C SER A 151 5.60 14.22 1.28
N VAL A 152 5.06 15.21 0.56
CA VAL A 152 5.81 16.02 -0.42
C VAL A 152 6.04 17.40 0.18
N ILE A 153 7.30 17.81 0.26
CA ILE A 153 7.71 19.11 0.79
C ILE A 153 8.16 19.95 -0.39
N GLU A 154 7.52 21.09 -0.61
CA GLU A 154 7.85 22.07 -1.65
C GLU A 154 8.44 23.33 -1.01
N LEU A 155 9.55 23.83 -1.54
CA LEU A 155 10.03 25.16 -1.21
C LEU A 155 9.10 26.19 -1.85
N ASN A 156 8.41 27.00 -1.05
CA ASN A 156 7.30 27.85 -1.49
C ASN A 156 7.73 28.78 -2.65
N PRO A 157 7.14 28.63 -3.85
CA PRO A 157 7.51 29.39 -5.04
C PRO A 157 7.19 30.89 -4.94
N ASN A 158 6.22 31.25 -4.09
CA ASN A 158 5.66 32.60 -4.00
C ASN A 158 6.17 33.38 -2.78
N TYR A 159 7.21 32.91 -2.08
CA TYR A 159 7.59 33.52 -0.81
C TYR A 159 8.45 34.80 -1.00
N PRO A 160 8.03 35.96 -0.47
CA PRO A 160 8.62 37.26 -0.83
C PRO A 160 9.89 37.65 -0.03
N GLY A 161 10.41 36.78 0.84
CA GLY A 161 11.53 37.10 1.73
C GLY A 161 12.86 36.46 1.31
N LYS A 162 13.76 37.24 0.69
CA LYS A 162 15.11 36.81 0.22
C LYS A 162 16.07 36.25 1.30
N LYS A 163 15.63 36.03 2.54
CA LYS A 163 16.46 35.52 3.65
C LYS A 163 15.88 34.33 4.41
N GLN A 164 14.60 33.97 4.21
CA GLN A 164 13.97 32.91 4.98
C GLN A 164 13.18 31.98 4.07
N LYS A 165 13.53 30.69 4.07
CA LYS A 165 12.82 29.65 3.33
C LYS A 165 11.49 29.37 4.03
N LYS A 166 10.42 29.20 3.23
CA LYS A 166 9.13 28.72 3.70
C LYS A 166 8.78 27.46 2.92
N TYR A 167 8.45 26.40 3.63
CA TYR A 167 8.16 25.10 3.04
C TYR A 167 6.68 24.80 3.16
N ILE A 168 6.13 24.13 2.14
CA ILE A 168 4.74 23.67 2.12
C ILE A 168 4.76 22.15 2.15
N LEU A 169 4.03 21.56 3.09
CA LEU A 169 3.85 20.13 3.18
C LEU A 169 2.53 19.73 2.53
N TYR A 170 2.60 18.77 1.62
CA TYR A 170 1.49 18.10 0.97
C TYR A 170 1.49 16.62 1.32
N THR A 171 0.32 15.99 1.31
CA THR A 171 0.20 14.53 1.25
C THR A 171 -0.19 14.12 -0.17
N ALA A 172 0.42 13.07 -0.71
CA ALA A 172 0.18 12.58 -2.07
C ALA A 172 -0.05 11.06 -2.09
N ASP A 173 -0.90 10.58 -3.00
CA ASP A 173 -0.98 9.16 -3.31
C ASP A 173 0.33 8.73 -3.96
N VAL A 174 0.74 7.48 -3.75
CA VAL A 174 1.94 6.93 -4.39
C VAL A 174 1.55 5.77 -5.28
N ILE A 175 1.89 5.90 -6.56
CA ILE A 175 1.76 4.86 -7.58
C ILE A 175 3.15 4.60 -8.13
N ASP A 176 3.52 3.32 -8.25
CA ASP A 176 4.80 2.89 -8.84
C ASP A 176 6.03 3.62 -8.23
N MET A 177 6.01 3.77 -6.90
CA MET A 177 7.06 4.42 -6.10
C MET A 177 7.24 5.93 -6.35
N GLN A 178 6.25 6.60 -6.96
CA GLN A 178 6.27 8.04 -7.15
C GLN A 178 4.99 8.70 -6.61
N PRO A 179 5.11 9.85 -5.93
CA PRO A 179 3.96 10.68 -5.60
C PRO A 179 3.22 11.10 -6.87
N VAL A 180 1.89 11.04 -6.85
CA VAL A 180 1.04 11.41 -7.99
C VAL A 180 0.31 12.71 -7.71
N GLY A 181 0.45 13.66 -8.64
CA GLY A 181 -0.13 15.00 -8.51
C GLY A 181 0.54 15.84 -7.42
N LYS A 182 -0.02 17.03 -7.17
CA LYS A 182 0.52 17.96 -6.16
C LYS A 182 0.18 17.58 -4.72
N GLY A 183 -0.80 16.70 -4.54
CA GLY A 183 -1.27 16.31 -3.22
C GLY A 183 -2.20 17.35 -2.57
N ASP A 184 -2.58 17.09 -1.32
CA ASP A 184 -3.44 17.97 -0.53
C ASP A 184 -2.53 18.73 0.42
N LYS A 185 -2.63 20.04 0.41
CA LYS A 185 -1.85 20.88 1.31
C LYS A 185 -2.27 20.58 2.74
N LEU A 186 -1.30 20.19 3.58
CA LEU A 186 -1.54 19.95 4.98
C LEU A 186 -1.26 21.21 5.81
N PHE A 187 -0.02 21.73 5.74
CA PHE A 187 0.36 23.00 6.36
C PHE A 187 1.62 23.57 5.71
N ASP A 188 2.02 24.76 6.13
CA ASP A 188 3.29 25.38 5.76
C ASP A 188 4.05 25.85 7.01
N SER A 189 5.37 25.89 6.92
CA SER A 189 6.25 26.32 8.02
C SER A 189 7.56 26.89 7.47
N ASP A 190 8.10 27.89 8.14
CA ASP A 190 9.45 28.40 7.95
C ASP A 190 10.51 27.64 8.77
N LYS A 191 10.07 26.69 9.60
CA LYS A 191 10.91 25.86 10.46
C LYS A 191 11.00 24.44 9.88
N PRO A 192 12.11 24.07 9.22
CA PRO A 192 12.27 22.74 8.63
C PRO A 192 12.21 21.64 9.69
N LYS A 193 12.65 21.91 10.92
CA LYS A 193 12.55 21.00 12.06
C LYS A 193 11.11 20.59 12.40
N ASP A 194 10.15 21.52 12.30
CA ASP A 194 8.75 21.21 12.63
C ASP A 194 8.13 20.27 11.58
N ILE A 195 8.46 20.49 10.31
CA ILE A 195 8.06 19.60 9.21
C ILE A 195 8.76 18.25 9.35
N ALA A 196 10.07 18.25 9.59
CA ALA A 196 10.85 17.03 9.75
C ALA A 196 10.33 16.17 10.91
N ARG A 197 9.97 16.79 12.04
CA ARG A 197 9.33 16.09 13.16
C ARG A 197 8.03 15.44 12.71
N TRP A 198 7.12 16.19 12.07
CA TRP A 198 5.84 15.65 11.60
C TRP A 198 6.02 14.49 10.61
N VAL A 199 6.94 14.64 9.66
CA VAL A 199 7.25 13.59 8.67
C VAL A 199 7.86 12.37 9.36
N LYS A 200 8.83 12.54 10.26
CA LYS A 200 9.46 11.42 10.99
C LYS A 200 8.44 10.60 11.76
N ASP A 201 7.53 11.32 12.39
CA ASP A 201 6.41 10.81 13.13
C ASP A 201 5.53 9.89 12.27
N ALA A 202 5.37 10.20 10.97
CA ALA A 202 4.66 9.37 10.00
C ALA A 202 5.55 8.42 9.18
N HIS A 203 6.87 8.60 9.21
CA HIS A 203 7.86 7.83 8.46
C HIS A 203 8.41 6.70 9.34
N HIS A 204 7.65 5.62 9.42
CA HIS A 204 7.99 4.38 10.12
C HIS A 204 7.45 3.19 9.34
N LYS A 205 7.88 1.97 9.71
CA LYS A 205 7.30 0.75 9.14
C LYS A 205 5.78 0.74 9.34
N ARG A 206 5.04 0.22 8.35
CA ARG A 206 3.59 0.03 8.48
C ARG A 206 3.27 -0.75 9.76
N MET A 207 2.39 -0.22 10.59
CA MET A 207 1.84 -0.88 11.78
C MET A 207 0.33 -0.66 11.73
N TYR A 208 -0.45 -1.74 11.64
CA TYR A 208 -1.91 -1.71 11.74
C TYR A 208 -2.34 -2.43 13.02
#